data_AF-A0A9P9MG73-F1
#
_entry.id   AF-A0A9P9MG73-F1
#
_cell.length_a   1.000
_cell.length_b   1.000
_cell.length_c   1.000
_cell.angle_alpha   90.00
_cell.angle_beta   90.00
_cell.angle_gamma   90.00
#
_symmetry.space_group_name_H-M   'P 1'
#
loop_
_entity.id
_entity.type
_entity.pdbx_description
1 polymer ?
#
loop_
_entity_poly.entity_id
_entity_poly.type
_entity_poly.pdbx_seq_one_letter_code
_entity_poly.pdbx_strand_id
1 'polypeptide(L)'
;MASARHIISEAKHDQFKVVGVGSFADVYRVADTKIALKIPFEQEEPEQATEEQIYERLGTSHPFILSSYGEAESVRGKGLMLQYLPTGILAKHLELEKFPIERMQ
;
A
#
# COMPACT_ATOMS: atom_id res chain seq x y z
N MET A 1 -15.53 13.06 6.10
CA MET A 1 -14.86 12.20 5.10
C MET A 1 -15.29 10.77 5.35
N ALA A 2 -15.53 9.97 4.31
CA ALA A 2 -15.80 8.55 4.46
C ALA A 2 -14.58 7.83 5.08
N SER A 3 -14.81 6.83 5.91
CA SER A 3 -13.72 6.00 6.44
C SER A 3 -13.07 5.18 5.32
N ALA A 4 -11.78 4.85 5.45
CA ALA A 4 -11.07 4.03 4.48
C ALA A 4 -11.80 2.70 4.19
N ARG A 5 -12.33 2.05 5.25
CA ARG A 5 -13.15 0.83 5.12
C ARG A 5 -14.37 1.02 4.23
N HIS A 6 -15.11 2.12 4.40
CA HIS A 6 -16.29 2.40 3.58
C HIS A 6 -15.92 2.68 2.11
N ILE A 7 -14.81 3.38 1.89
CA ILE A 7 -14.30 3.63 0.52
C ILE A 7 -13.96 2.30 -0.17
N ILE A 8 -13.30 1.37 0.53
CA ILE A 8 -12.91 0.08 -0.02
C ILE A 8 -14.11 -0.84 -0.26
N SER A 9 -15.08 -0.88 0.67
CA SER A 9 -16.25 -1.75 0.54
C SER A 9 -17.17 -1.36 -0.62
N GLU A 10 -17.27 -0.06 -0.92
CA GLU A 10 -18.14 0.46 -2.00
C GLU A 10 -17.41 0.58 -3.36
N ALA A 11 -16.08 0.42 -3.38
CA ALA A 11 -15.31 0.56 -4.60
C ALA A 11 -15.63 -0.56 -5.60
N LYS A 12 -15.83 -0.16 -6.86
CA LYS A 12 -16.09 -1.08 -7.98
C LYS A 12 -14.80 -1.65 -8.54
N HIS A 13 -14.92 -2.79 -9.22
CA HIS A 13 -13.80 -3.56 -9.75
C HIS A 13 -12.88 -2.74 -10.67
N ASP A 14 -13.43 -1.81 -11.46
CA ASP A 14 -12.72 -0.92 -12.38
C ASP A 14 -11.98 0.24 -11.68
N GLN A 15 -12.34 0.56 -10.43
CA GLN A 15 -11.65 1.56 -9.61
C GLN A 15 -10.34 1.03 -9.00
N PHE A 16 -10.14 -0.29 -8.96
CA PHE A 16 -8.89 -0.90 -8.53
C PHE A 16 -7.91 -0.99 -9.69
N LYS A 17 -6.78 -0.28 -9.60
CA LYS A 17 -5.71 -0.29 -10.59
C LYS A 17 -4.49 -0.99 -9.99
N VAL A 18 -3.99 -2.03 -10.65
CA VAL A 18 -2.75 -2.71 -10.23
C VAL A 18 -1.59 -1.72 -10.28
N VAL A 19 -0.86 -1.60 -9.17
CA VAL A 19 0.33 -0.72 -9.06
C VAL A 19 1.59 -1.48 -8.67
N GLY A 20 1.45 -2.74 -8.23
CA GLY A 20 2.58 -3.61 -7.95
C GLY A 20 2.13 -5.06 -7.80
N VAL A 21 3.04 -5.98 -8.10
CA VAL A 21 2.91 -7.40 -7.83
C VAL A 21 4.15 -7.79 -7.04
N GLY A 22 3.96 -8.23 -5.81
CA GLY A 22 5.02 -8.72 -4.94
C GLY A 22 5.16 -10.23 -5.01
N SER A 23 6.05 -10.78 -4.20
CA SER A 23 6.20 -12.23 -4.05
C SER A 23 4.98 -12.89 -3.39
N PHE A 24 4.22 -12.14 -2.60
CA PHE A 24 3.19 -12.67 -1.70
C PHE A 24 1.81 -12.01 -1.86
N ALA A 25 1.73 -10.95 -2.67
CA ALA A 25 0.53 -10.13 -2.76
C ALA A 25 0.49 -9.29 -4.02
N ASP A 26 -0.73 -9.01 -4.47
CA ASP A 26 -1.02 -7.93 -5.40
C ASP A 26 -1.28 -6.62 -4.65
N VAL A 27 -0.84 -5.50 -5.24
CA VAL A 27 -1.12 -4.17 -4.70
C VAL A 27 -1.95 -3.38 -5.70
N TYR A 28 -3.12 -2.96 -5.25
CA TYR A 28 -4.06 -2.15 -6.01
C TYR A 28 -4.13 -0.74 -5.44
N ARG A 29 -4.08 0.28 -6.29
CA ARG A 29 -4.53 1.64 -5.95
C ARG A 29 -6.04 1.73 -6.17
N VAL A 30 -6.75 2.40 -5.28
CA VAL A 30 -8.15 2.78 -5.50
C VAL A 30 -8.22 4.16 -6.16
N ALA A 31 -8.90 4.24 -7.31
CA ALA A 31 -9.02 5.46 -8.13
C ALA A 31 -9.53 6.64 -7.30
N ASP A 32 -8.96 7.83 -7.56
CA ASP A 32 -9.31 9.09 -6.89
C ASP A 32 -9.15 9.10 -5.36
N THR A 33 -8.41 8.14 -4.81
CA THR A 33 -8.06 8.09 -3.39
C THR A 33 -6.55 8.06 -3.19
N LYS A 34 -6.14 8.20 -1.92
CA LYS A 34 -4.77 7.94 -1.46
C LYS A 34 -4.68 6.60 -0.71
N ILE A 35 -5.48 5.61 -1.11
CA ILE A 35 -5.51 4.29 -0.49
C ILE A 35 -4.98 3.25 -1.49
N ALA A 36 -4.09 2.41 -0.99
CA ALA A 36 -3.68 1.17 -1.63
C ALA A 36 -4.29 -0.01 -0.86
N LEU A 37 -4.73 -1.04 -1.56
CA LEU A 37 -5.18 -2.31 -1.01
C LEU A 37 -4.17 -3.39 -1.41
N LYS A 38 -3.53 -4.00 -0.42
CA LYS A 38 -2.63 -5.14 -0.59
C LYS A 38 -3.40 -6.42 -0.33
N ILE A 39 -3.51 -7.29 -1.33
CA ILE A 39 -4.28 -8.53 -1.27
C ILE A 39 -3.30 -9.70 -1.34
N PRO A 40 -3.29 -10.60 -0.35
CA PRO A 40 -2.36 -11.71 -0.30
C PRO A 40 -2.72 -12.75 -1.37
N PHE A 41 -1.75 -13.55 -1.76
CA PHE A 41 -2.06 -14.80 -2.44
C PHE A 41 -2.62 -15.80 -1.41
N GLU A 42 -3.54 -16.69 -1.81
CA GLU A 42 -4.31 -17.56 -0.89
C GLU A 42 -3.45 -18.37 0.10
N GLN A 43 -2.18 -18.63 -0.23
CA GLN A 43 -1.27 -19.43 0.59
C GLN A 43 -0.47 -18.61 1.63
N GLU A 44 -0.59 -17.28 1.62
CA GLU A 44 0.32 -16.34 2.31
C GLU A 44 -0.41 -15.52 3.42
N GLU A 45 -1.55 -16.02 3.90
CA GLU A 45 -2.31 -15.43 5.01
C GLU A 45 -1.50 -15.27 6.32
N PRO A 46 -0.62 -16.22 6.73
CA PRO A 46 0.21 -16.05 7.94
C PRO A 46 1.18 -14.85 7.86
N GLU A 47 1.75 -14.63 6.68
CA GLU A 47 2.66 -13.53 6.38
C GLU A 47 1.92 -12.18 6.48
N GLN A 48 0.68 -12.12 5.98
CA GLN A 48 -0.18 -10.95 6.14
C GLN A 48 -0.49 -10.63 7.60
N ALA A 49 -0.84 -11.63 8.41
CA ALA A 49 -1.13 -11.41 9.83
C ALA A 49 0.10 -10.83 10.56
N THR A 50 1.31 -11.27 10.20
CA THR A 50 2.55 -10.72 10.76
C THR A 50 2.75 -9.27 10.33
N GLU A 51 2.53 -8.95 9.05
CA GLU A 51 2.65 -7.59 8.54
C GLU A 51 1.64 -6.63 9.17
N GLU A 52 0.39 -7.07 9.38
CA GLU A 52 -0.63 -6.29 10.07
C GLU A 52 -0.17 -5.91 11.49
N GLN A 53 0.31 -6.88 12.27
CA GLN A 53 0.80 -6.62 13.63
C GLN A 53 1.97 -5.62 13.68
N ILE A 54 2.83 -5.62 12.66
CA ILE A 54 3.91 -4.64 12.52
C ILE A 54 3.32 -3.24 12.28
N TYR A 55 2.35 -3.13 11.38
CA TYR A 55 1.71 -1.86 11.06
C TYR A 55 0.83 -1.31 12.18
N GLU A 56 0.16 -2.15 12.96
CA GLU A 56 -0.59 -1.69 14.15
C GLU A 56 0.33 -0.94 15.13
N ARG A 57 1.56 -1.43 15.30
CA ARG A 57 2.56 -0.84 16.21
C ARG A 57 3.24 0.40 15.63
N LEU A 58 3.55 0.40 14.34
CA LEU A 58 4.45 1.39 13.73
C LEU A 58 3.76 2.32 12.73
N GLY A 59 2.79 1.80 11.97
CA GLY A 59 2.12 2.50 10.87
C GLY A 59 1.05 3.50 11.32
N THR A 60 0.70 3.55 12.60
CA THR A 60 -0.32 4.48 13.13
C THR A 60 0.25 5.83 13.56
N SER A 61 1.55 5.90 13.89
CA SER A 61 2.12 7.06 14.59
C SER A 61 3.43 7.60 14.02
N HIS A 62 4.21 6.80 13.27
CA HIS A 62 5.53 7.25 12.83
C HIS A 62 5.49 7.97 11.47
N PRO A 63 6.03 9.20 11.34
CA PRO A 63 5.89 10.02 10.13
C PRO A 63 6.63 9.49 8.90
N PHE A 64 7.63 8.62 9.09
CA PHE A 64 8.42 8.02 8.01
C PHE A 64 8.12 6.55 7.74
N ILE A 65 7.08 6.01 8.38
CA ILE A 65 6.58 4.65 8.10
C ILE A 65 5.25 4.80 7.39
N LEU A 66 5.03 3.96 6.37
CA LEU A 66 3.81 3.99 5.59
C LEU A 66 2.60 3.80 6.51
N SER A 67 1.59 4.66 6.38
CA SER A 67 0.41 4.53 7.23
C SER A 67 -0.43 3.32 6.87
N SER A 68 -0.94 2.62 7.88
CA SER A 68 -1.92 1.55 7.73
C SER A 68 -3.27 2.00 8.26
N TYR A 69 -4.33 1.61 7.55
CA TYR A 69 -5.72 1.83 7.95
C TYR A 69 -6.40 0.53 8.44
N GLY A 70 -5.63 -0.54 8.58
CA GLY A 70 -6.09 -1.88 8.95
C GLY A 70 -6.67 -2.66 7.75
N GLU A 71 -7.37 -3.75 8.03
CA GLU A 71 -7.97 -4.60 6.99
C GLU A 71 -9.36 -4.13 6.53
N ALA A 72 -9.69 -4.50 5.30
CA ALA A 72 -11.02 -4.38 4.72
C ALA A 72 -11.31 -5.51 3.72
N GLU A 73 -12.60 -5.83 3.58
CA GLU A 73 -13.14 -6.66 2.50
C GLU A 73 -13.48 -5.78 1.29
N SER A 74 -13.23 -6.28 0.08
CA SER A 74 -13.53 -5.58 -1.16
C SER A 74 -14.03 -6.53 -2.23
N VAL A 75 -14.48 -5.99 -3.37
CA VAL A 75 -14.79 -6.79 -4.57
C VAL A 75 -13.58 -7.53 -5.16
N ARG A 76 -12.36 -7.23 -4.69
CA ARG A 76 -11.12 -7.91 -5.07
C ARG A 76 -10.68 -8.97 -4.05
N GLY A 77 -11.35 -9.04 -2.90
CA GLY A 77 -11.00 -9.87 -1.76
C GLY A 77 -10.59 -9.05 -0.55
N LYS A 78 -10.25 -9.78 0.53
CA LYS A 78 -9.76 -9.25 1.79
C LYS A 78 -8.31 -8.79 1.66
N GLY A 79 -7.97 -7.66 2.27
CA GLY A 79 -6.59 -7.19 2.26
C GLY A 79 -6.31 -6.04 3.22
N LEU A 80 -5.03 -5.68 3.30
CA LEU A 80 -4.52 -4.59 4.12
C LEU A 80 -4.64 -3.26 3.38
N MET A 81 -5.28 -2.29 4.01
CA MET A 81 -5.38 -0.93 3.48
C MET A 81 -4.19 -0.09 3.95
N LEU A 82 -3.48 0.48 2.99
CA LEU A 82 -2.28 1.26 3.21
C LEU A 82 -2.41 2.64 2.57
N GLN A 83 -1.60 3.59 3.03
CA GLN A 83 -1.41 4.85 2.33
C GLN A 83 -0.83 4.59 0.93
N TYR A 84 -1.44 5.20 -0.09
CA TYR A 84 -0.87 5.21 -1.43
C TYR A 84 0.04 6.44 -1.60
N LEU A 85 1.29 6.18 -1.96
CA LEU A 85 2.27 7.20 -2.32
C LEU A 85 2.37 7.28 -3.86
N PRO A 86 1.92 8.38 -4.49
CA PRO A 86 1.91 8.51 -5.96
C PRO A 86 3.30 8.41 -6.59
N THR A 87 4.33 8.83 -5.86
CA THR A 87 5.73 8.75 -6.28
C THR A 87 6.23 7.30 -6.29
N GLY A 88 5.56 6.34 -5.67
CA GLY A 88 5.96 4.93 -5.73
C GLY A 88 7.32 4.66 -5.07
N ILE A 89 8.07 3.68 -5.63
CA ILE A 89 9.30 3.17 -4.99
C ILE A 89 10.53 4.04 -5.29
N LEU A 90 11.40 4.18 -4.30
CA LEU A 90 12.66 4.93 -4.41
C LEU A 90 13.55 4.41 -5.55
N ALA A 91 13.65 3.10 -5.74
CA ALA A 91 14.50 2.50 -6.79
C ALA A 91 14.21 3.06 -8.20
N LYS A 92 12.92 3.26 -8.54
CA LYS A 92 12.52 3.87 -9.83
C LYS A 92 12.94 5.35 -9.97
N HIS A 93 13.14 6.04 -8.85
CA HIS A 93 13.59 7.44 -8.84
C HIS A 93 15.11 7.53 -8.92
N LEU A 94 15.81 6.58 -8.32
CA LEU A 94 17.26 6.51 -8.40
C LEU A 94 17.76 6.18 -9.81
N GLU A 95 17.01 5.41 -10.58
CA GLU A 95 17.32 5.10 -11.99
C GLU A 95 17.19 6.33 -12.90
N LEU A 96 16.39 7.33 -12.50
CA LEU A 96 16.13 8.54 -13.28
C LEU A 96 17.07 9.71 -12.93
N GLU A 97 17.69 9.68 -11.76
CA GLU A 97 18.63 10.71 -11.31
C GLU A 97 20.07 10.25 -11.43
N LYS A 98 20.79 10.85 -12.41
CA LYS A 98 22.20 11.18 -12.22
C LYS A 98 22.26 12.11 -11.01
N PHE A 99 22.29 11.57 -9.80
CA PHE A 99 22.56 12.36 -8.60
C PHE A 99 23.86 13.13 -8.86
N PRO A 100 23.85 14.47 -8.93
CA PRO A 100 25.09 15.21 -8.89
C PRO A 100 25.67 14.96 -7.50
N ILE A 101 26.69 14.11 -7.46
CA ILE A 101 27.49 13.90 -6.26
C ILE A 101 28.28 15.20 -6.06
N GLU A 102 27.67 16.24 -5.50
CA GLU A 102 28.42 17.24 -4.77
C GLU A 102 28.69 16.67 -3.38
N ARG A 103 29.75 15.85 -3.30
CA ARG A 103 30.41 15.62 -2.02
C ARG A 103 31.03 16.94 -1.61
N MET A 104 30.36 17.68 -0.73
CA MET A 104 31.01 18.75 0.01
C MET A 104 32.16 18.13 0.80
N GLN A 105 33.38 18.55 0.48
CA GLN A 105 34.60 18.25 1.24
C GLN A 105 34.62 19.01 2.57
#